data_AF-A0A1I6HEH9-F1
#
_entry.id   AF-A0A1I6HEH9-F1
#
_cell.length_a   1.000
_cell.length_b   1.000
_cell.length_c   1.000
_cell.angle_alpha   90.00
_cell.angle_beta   90.00
_cell.angle_gamma   90.00
#
_symmetry.space_group_name_H-M   'P 1'
#
loop_
_entity.id
_entity.type
_entity.pdbx_description
1 polymer ?
#
loop_
_entity_poly.entity_id
_entity_poly.type
_entity_poly.pdbx_seq_one_letter_code
_entity_poly.pdbx_strand_id
1 'polypeptide(L)'
;MSAQSLANQFGWTITTIDDLNLLVGDLNYVSSNYSNMVSELSSRNYVEEALEPLRLMSKEFNAETELLIEHIKTEHIAYLEKQKEALRAQMKEFS
;
A
#
# COMPACT_ATOMS: atom_id res chain seq x y z
N MET A 1 16.07 11.28 -26.29
CA MET A 1 15.89 10.09 -25.42
C MET A 1 16.40 8.88 -26.18
N SER A 2 17.15 7.98 -25.56
CA SER A 2 17.57 6.72 -26.21
C SER A 2 16.59 5.59 -25.89
N ALA A 3 16.49 4.59 -26.77
CA ALA A 3 15.66 3.40 -26.53
C ALA A 3 16.02 2.71 -25.20
N GLN A 4 17.30 2.69 -24.83
CA GLN A 4 17.75 2.16 -23.54
C GLN A 4 17.24 2.98 -22.35
N SER A 5 17.23 4.30 -22.46
CA SER A 5 16.72 5.18 -21.39
C SER A 5 15.22 4.99 -21.18
N LEU A 6 14.45 4.79 -22.26
CA LEU A 6 13.01 4.47 -22.18
C LEU A 6 12.76 3.09 -21.56
N ALA A 7 13.52 2.07 -21.97
CA ALA A 7 13.41 0.72 -21.41
C ALA A 7 13.72 0.70 -19.90
N ASN A 8 14.74 1.45 -19.45
CA ASN A 8 15.06 1.57 -18.03
C ASN A 8 13.93 2.25 -17.24
N GLN A 9 13.36 3.35 -17.76
CA GLN A 9 12.24 4.04 -17.12
C GLN A 9 10.99 3.15 -17.04
N PHE A 10 10.72 2.38 -18.10
CA PHE A 10 9.62 1.42 -18.11
C PHE A 10 9.81 0.34 -17.05
N GLY A 11 11.03 -0.22 -16.95
CA GLY A 11 11.40 -1.19 -15.92
C GLY A 11 11.23 -0.64 -14.50
N TRP A 12 11.73 0.57 -14.23
CA TRP A 12 11.56 1.22 -12.92
C TRP A 12 10.10 1.46 -12.55
N THR A 13 9.27 1.82 -13.53
CA THR A 13 7.85 2.03 -13.31
C THR A 13 7.17 0.74 -12.85
N ILE A 14 7.49 -0.40 -13.48
CA ILE A 14 6.99 -1.71 -13.08
C ILE A 14 7.46 -2.07 -11.67
N THR A 15 8.76 -2.01 -11.41
CA THR A 15 9.31 -2.36 -10.09
C THR A 15 8.71 -1.49 -8.98
N THR A 16 8.52 -0.19 -9.23
CA THR A 16 7.91 0.71 -8.24
C THR A 16 6.44 0.36 -7.98
N ILE A 17 5.68 -0.05 -9.01
CA ILE A 17 4.30 -0.53 -8.83
C ILE A 17 4.28 -1.80 -7.97
N ASP A 18 5.18 -2.75 -8.24
CA ASP A 18 5.28 -4.00 -7.48
C ASP A 18 5.62 -3.71 -6.00
N ASP A 19 6.59 -2.84 -5.73
CA ASP A 19 6.97 -2.44 -4.37
C ASP A 19 5.81 -1.74 -3.63
N LEU A 20 5.04 -0.87 -4.30
CA LEU A 20 3.87 -0.23 -3.70
C LEU A 20 2.75 -1.24 -3.39
N ASN A 21 2.57 -2.26 -4.23
CA ASN A 21 1.61 -3.33 -3.95
C ASN A 21 2.05 -4.18 -2.75
N LEU A 22 3.35 -4.46 -2.61
CA LEU A 22 3.89 -5.13 -1.42
C LEU A 22 3.65 -4.30 -0.16
N LEU A 23 3.94 -2.99 -0.20
CA LEU A 23 3.67 -2.08 0.91
C LEU A 23 2.19 -2.08 1.31
N VAL A 24 1.28 -2.06 0.34
CA VAL A 24 -0.17 -2.19 0.60
C VAL A 24 -0.49 -3.53 1.29
N GLY A 25 0.15 -4.62 0.87
CA GLY A 25 0.01 -5.93 1.52
C GLY A 25 0.46 -5.89 2.99
N ASP A 26 1.63 -5.31 3.25
CA ASP A 26 2.19 -5.18 4.60
C ASP A 26 1.31 -4.30 5.51
N LEU A 27 0.79 -3.19 4.99
CA LEU A 27 -0.14 -2.31 5.72
C LEU A 27 -1.42 -3.05 6.14
N ASN A 28 -2.02 -3.82 5.21
CA ASN A 28 -3.20 -4.65 5.53
C ASN A 28 -2.88 -5.70 6.59
N TYR A 29 -1.72 -6.35 6.49
CA TYR A 29 -1.27 -7.36 7.45
C TYR A 29 -1.09 -6.76 8.83
N VAL A 30 -0.38 -5.63 8.95
CA VAL A 30 -0.10 -4.97 10.23
C VAL A 30 -1.40 -4.48 10.90
N SER A 31 -2.30 -3.84 10.14
CA SER A 31 -3.62 -3.40 10.60
C SER A 31 -4.45 -4.57 11.13
N SER A 32 -4.56 -5.66 10.36
CA SER A 32 -5.29 -6.86 10.78
C SER A 32 -4.68 -7.49 12.04
N ASN A 33 -3.34 -7.58 12.09
CA ASN A 33 -2.64 -8.17 13.22
C ASN A 33 -2.85 -7.34 14.50
N TYR A 34 -2.84 -6.00 14.41
CA TYR A 34 -3.09 -5.15 15.58
C TYR A 34 -4.52 -5.36 16.13
N SER A 35 -5.53 -5.36 15.26
CA SER A 35 -6.91 -5.66 15.69
C SER A 35 -7.07 -7.05 16.30
N ASN A 36 -6.37 -8.05 15.77
CA ASN A 36 -6.35 -9.39 16.35
C ASN A 36 -5.73 -9.38 17.75
N MET A 37 -4.60 -8.70 17.95
CA MET A 37 -3.96 -8.58 19.27
C MET A 37 -4.88 -7.92 20.30
N VAL A 38 -5.60 -6.85 19.94
CA VAL A 38 -6.57 -6.22 20.85
C VAL A 38 -7.74 -7.16 21.17
N SER A 39 -8.21 -7.91 20.17
CA SER A 39 -9.28 -8.90 20.36
C SER A 39 -8.84 -10.06 21.26
N GLU A 40 -7.58 -10.52 21.13
CA GLU A 40 -7.00 -11.54 22.00
C GLU A 40 -6.91 -11.07 23.46
N LEU A 41 -6.52 -9.82 23.72
CA LEU A 41 -6.52 -9.24 25.07
C LEU A 41 -7.94 -9.29 25.67
N SER A 42 -8.96 -8.94 24.88
CA SER A 42 -10.36 -9.03 25.31
C SER A 42 -10.74 -10.46 25.72
N SER A 43 -10.28 -11.48 24.99
CA SER A 43 -10.60 -12.88 25.27
C SER A 43 -9.93 -13.45 26.54
N ARG A 44 -8.90 -12.78 27.06
CA ARG A 44 -8.10 -13.24 28.21
C ARG A 44 -8.47 -12.56 29.53
N ASN A 45 -9.67 -11.96 29.61
CA ASN A 45 -10.13 -11.19 30.77
C ASN A 45 -9.15 -10.06 31.16
N TYR A 46 -8.53 -9.41 30.17
CA TYR A 46 -7.76 -8.20 30.41
C TYR A 46 -8.68 -7.11 30.99
N VAL A 47 -8.12 -6.20 31.79
CA VAL A 47 -8.92 -5.18 32.50
C VAL A 47 -9.68 -4.31 31.49
N GLU A 48 -11.01 -4.33 31.55
CA GLU A 48 -11.90 -3.67 30.57
C GLU A 48 -11.60 -2.17 30.43
N GLU A 49 -11.29 -1.51 31.56
CA GLU A 49 -10.95 -0.07 31.62
C GLU A 49 -9.67 0.27 30.83
N ALA A 50 -8.74 -0.68 30.73
CA ALA A 50 -7.52 -0.54 29.94
C ALA A 50 -7.70 -1.01 28.48
N LEU A 51 -8.77 -1.75 28.19
CA LEU A 51 -9.06 -2.32 26.88
C LEU A 51 -9.73 -1.30 25.94
N GLU A 52 -10.58 -0.42 26.48
CA GLU A 52 -11.28 0.61 25.68
C GLU A 52 -10.31 1.57 24.95
N PRO A 53 -9.28 2.14 25.60
CA PRO A 53 -8.29 2.94 24.89
C PRO A 53 -7.58 2.17 23.77
N LEU A 54 -7.28 0.89 23.97
CA LEU A 54 -6.63 0.04 22.96
C LEU A 54 -7.56 -0.24 21.78
N ARG A 55 -8.86 -0.45 22.02
CA ARG A 55 -9.88 -0.58 20.96
C ARG A 55 -9.97 0.70 20.13
N LEU A 56 -10.00 1.86 20.79
CA LEU A 56 -10.04 3.15 20.10
C LEU A 56 -8.79 3.36 19.24
N MET A 57 -7.60 3.14 19.81
CA MET A 57 -6.34 3.25 19.07
C MET A 57 -6.26 2.28 17.90
N SER A 58 -6.73 1.03 18.04
CA SER A 58 -6.77 0.08 16.91
C SER A 58 -7.73 0.54 15.83
N LYS A 59 -8.88 1.10 16.19
CA LYS A 59 -9.83 1.63 15.22
C LYS A 59 -9.26 2.82 14.44
N GLU A 60 -8.61 3.76 15.14
CA GLU A 60 -7.95 4.92 14.52
C GLU A 60 -6.81 4.47 13.60
N PHE A 61 -5.96 3.55 14.07
CA PHE A 61 -4.88 2.98 13.26
C PHE A 61 -5.40 2.34 11.97
N ASN A 62 -6.49 1.56 12.06
CA ASN A 62 -7.08 0.93 10.88
C ASN A 62 -7.63 1.97 9.90
N ALA A 63 -8.32 3.00 10.39
CA ALA A 63 -8.87 4.05 9.54
C ALA A 63 -7.76 4.84 8.81
N GLU A 64 -6.69 5.20 9.50
CA GLU A 64 -5.54 5.87 8.89
C GLU A 64 -4.82 4.97 7.87
N THR A 65 -4.71 3.68 8.19
CA THR A 65 -4.11 2.69 7.28
C THR A 65 -4.95 2.50 6.01
N GLU A 66 -6.28 2.45 6.13
CA GLU A 66 -7.19 2.37 5.00
C GLU A 66 -7.07 3.60 4.08
N LEU A 67 -7.03 4.80 4.66
CA LEU A 67 -6.83 6.04 3.91
C LEU A 67 -5.48 6.05 3.17
N LEU A 68 -4.40 5.61 3.83
CA LEU A 68 -3.08 5.52 3.22
C LEU A 68 -3.07 4.51 2.05
N ILE A 69 -3.67 3.32 2.24
CA ILE A 69 -3.80 2.32 1.18
C ILE A 69 -4.59 2.87 -0.01
N GLU A 70 -5.69 3.57 0.25
CA GLU A 70 -6.50 4.19 -0.80
C GLU A 70 -5.68 5.23 -1.57
N HIS A 71 -4.95 6.10 -0.88
CA HIS A 71 -4.08 7.10 -1.50
C HIS A 71 -2.98 6.46 -2.38
N ILE A 72 -2.29 5.43 -1.88
CA ILE A 72 -1.27 4.70 -2.65
C ILE A 72 -1.87 4.11 -3.94
N LYS A 73 -3.05 3.49 -3.85
CA LYS A 73 -3.72 2.87 -5.01
C LYS A 73 -4.22 3.91 -6.02
N THR A 74 -4.95 4.91 -5.53
CA THR A 74 -5.69 5.86 -6.38
C THR A 74 -4.80 6.94 -6.97
N GLU A 75 -3.70 7.29 -6.30
CA GLU A 75 -2.76 8.30 -6.79
C GLU A 75 -1.50 7.67 -7.37
N HIS A 76 -0.70 6.98 -6.55
CA HIS A 76 0.65 6.58 -6.95
C HIS A 76 0.65 5.44 -7.96
N ILE A 77 -0.04 4.33 -7.66
CA ILE A 77 -0.13 3.19 -8.58
C ILE A 77 -0.86 3.62 -9.86
N ALA A 78 -1.98 4.32 -9.76
CA ALA A 78 -2.71 4.81 -10.92
C ALA A 78 -1.88 5.75 -11.81
N TYR A 79 -1.06 6.63 -11.22
CA TYR A 79 -0.14 7.49 -11.96
C TYR A 79 0.94 6.66 -12.67
N LEU A 80 1.58 5.72 -11.97
CA LEU A 80 2.63 4.89 -12.54
C LEU A 80 2.10 3.97 -13.65
N GLU A 81 0.88 3.44 -13.51
CA GLU A 81 0.21 2.69 -14.58
C GLU A 81 0.02 3.54 -15.85
N LYS A 82 -0.38 4.81 -15.70
CA LYS A 82 -0.45 5.75 -16.83
C LYS A 82 0.91 6.01 -17.46
N GLN A 83 1.96 6.18 -16.64
CA GLN A 83 3.33 6.37 -17.15
C GLN A 83 3.85 5.13 -17.88
N LYS A 84 3.57 3.94 -17.35
CA LYS A 84 3.93 2.65 -17.95
C LYS A 84 3.35 2.54 -19.36
N GLU A 85 2.07 2.84 -19.55
CA GLU A 85 1.44 2.79 -20.87
C GLU A 85 1.97 3.87 -21.83
N ALA A 86 2.24 5.08 -21.33
CA ALA A 86 2.85 6.15 -22.15
C ALA A 86 4.25 5.77 -22.64
N LEU A 87 5.09 5.23 -21.75
CA LEU A 87 6.43 4.74 -22.09
C LEU A 87 6.37 3.57 -23.08
N ARG A 88 5.42 2.64 -22.88
CA ARG A 88 5.19 1.52 -23.81
C ARG A 88 4.82 2.01 -25.21
N ALA A 89 3.98 3.04 -25.33
CA ALA A 89 3.61 3.63 -26.60
C ALA A 89 4.83 4.28 -27.29
N GLN A 90 5.61 5.06 -26.55
CA GLN A 90 6.83 5.70 -27.08
C GLN A 90 7.87 4.67 -27.53
N MET A 91 8.04 3.57 -26.80
CA MET A 91 8.98 2.50 -27.19
C MET A 91 8.62 1.86 -28.53
N LYS A 92 7.34 1.76 -28.88
CA LYS A 92 6.89 1.22 -30.17
C LYS A 92 7.27 2.10 -31.37
N GLU A 93 7.56 3.38 -31.15
CA GLU A 93 8.01 4.29 -32.21
C GLU A 93 9.48 4.07 -32.58
N PHE A 94 10.25 3.36 -31.74
CA PHE A 94 11.66 3.03 -31.98
C PHE A 94 11.87 1.62 -32.56
N SER A 95 10.80 0.84 -32.72
CA SER A 95 10.79 -0.52 -33.28
C SER A 95 10.18 -0.54 -34.66
#